data_AF-A0A840I3Y0-F1
#
_entry.id   AF-A0A840I3Y0-F1
#
_cell.length_a   1.000
_cell.length_b   1.000
_cell.length_c   1.000
_cell.angle_alpha   90.00
_cell.angle_beta   90.00
_cell.angle_gamma   90.00
#
_symmetry.space_group_name_H-M   'P 1'
#
loop_
_entity.id
_entity.type
_entity.pdbx_description
1 polymer ?
#
loop_
_entity_poly.entity_id
_entity_poly.type
_entity_poly.pdbx_seq_one_letter_code
_entity_poly.pdbx_strand_id
1 'polypeptide(L)'
;MFDFLFNPNGRISRKGFVLGFLLPWLALTVLLPLVLPRGGLFALLNTAISLFYLWPSFVAVPVRRLHDLGLSGWWQVLVPLLGIVGIGIAFTGAMGAYDGTAQEFTQEMQGMTRIEQRAYLANMVKASPLGWLGLIMLLTWIFEYLAFAVLRGKPAENRFGNDPLLGGRGFAD
;
A
#
# COMPACT_ATOMS: atom_id res chain seq x y z
N MET A 1 -1.99 19.45 -15.18
CA MET A 1 -3.09 18.83 -14.39
C MET A 1 -2.61 17.60 -13.62
N PHE A 2 -1.81 16.70 -14.22
CA PHE A 2 -1.34 15.46 -13.58
C PHE A 2 0.10 15.49 -13.06
N ASP A 3 0.77 16.65 -13.03
CA ASP A 3 2.17 16.76 -12.57
C ASP A 3 2.35 16.21 -11.15
N PHE A 4 1.34 16.38 -10.28
CA PHE A 4 1.36 15.88 -8.92
C PHE A 4 1.47 14.34 -8.80
N LEU A 5 1.20 13.57 -9.87
CA LEU A 5 1.42 12.12 -9.89
C LEU A 5 2.90 11.76 -9.99
N PHE A 6 3.73 12.67 -10.52
CA PHE A 6 5.13 12.38 -10.84
C PHE A 6 6.12 13.30 -10.10
N ASN A 7 5.68 14.48 -9.66
CA ASN A 7 6.50 15.44 -8.94
C ASN A 7 6.10 15.46 -7.46
N PRO A 8 6.98 15.08 -6.51
CA PRO A 8 6.68 15.08 -5.07
C PRO A 8 6.72 16.47 -4.43
N ASN A 9 7.24 17.49 -5.11
CA ASN A 9 7.35 18.84 -4.57
C ASN A 9 6.00 19.55 -4.60
N GLY A 10 5.71 20.36 -3.59
CA GLY A 10 4.44 21.07 -3.50
C GLY A 10 3.44 20.40 -2.57
N ARG A 11 2.18 20.82 -2.70
CA ARG A 11 1.06 20.43 -1.84
C ARG A 11 -0.10 19.94 -2.67
N ILE A 12 -0.93 19.08 -2.10
CA ILE A 12 -2.19 18.66 -2.71
C ILE A 12 -3.30 18.70 -1.66
N SER A 13 -4.41 19.35 -2.00
CA SER A 13 -5.56 19.43 -1.10
C SER A 13 -6.21 18.05 -0.94
N ARG A 14 -7.01 17.88 0.12
CA ARG A 14 -7.86 16.70 0.32
C ARG A 14 -8.74 16.39 -0.92
N LYS A 15 -9.35 17.42 -1.52
CA LYS A 15 -10.19 17.25 -2.72
C LYS A 15 -9.37 16.77 -3.91
N GLY A 16 -8.18 17.35 -4.11
CA GLY A 16 -7.25 16.97 -5.17
C GLY A 16 -6.75 15.53 -5.00
N PHE A 17 -6.45 15.13 -3.77
CA PHE A 17 -6.08 13.75 -3.45
C PHE A 17 -7.21 12.76 -3.75
N VAL A 18 -8.43 13.03 -3.25
CA VAL A 18 -9.55 12.10 -3.43
C VAL A 18 -9.94 11.99 -4.91
N LEU A 19 -10.21 13.11 -5.57
CA LEU A 19 -10.71 13.12 -6.94
C LEU A 19 -9.62 12.87 -7.98
N GLY A 20 -8.42 13.41 -7.76
CA GLY A 20 -7.32 13.33 -8.73
C GLY A 20 -6.50 12.05 -8.64
N PHE A 21 -6.50 11.38 -7.48
CA PHE A 21 -5.66 10.19 -7.27
C PHE A 21 -6.43 9.00 -6.70
N LEU A 22 -7.03 9.13 -5.52
CA LEU A 22 -7.60 7.98 -4.80
C LEU A 22 -8.70 7.27 -5.59
N LEU A 23 -9.66 8.02 -6.14
CA LEU A 23 -10.75 7.43 -6.92
C LEU A 23 -10.27 6.80 -8.24
N PRO A 24 -9.46 7.47 -9.09
CA PRO A 24 -8.88 6.82 -10.26
C PRO A 24 -8.04 5.59 -9.93
N TRP A 25 -7.22 5.67 -8.88
CA TRP A 25 -6.40 4.55 -8.43
C TRP A 25 -7.27 3.36 -8.02
N LEU A 26 -8.29 3.56 -7.15
CA LEU A 26 -9.23 2.51 -6.76
C LEU A 26 -9.98 1.93 -7.98
N ALA A 27 -10.43 2.77 -8.90
CA ALA A 27 -11.12 2.33 -10.10
C ALA A 27 -10.24 1.40 -10.96
N LEU A 28 -8.98 1.77 -11.18
CA LEU A 28 -8.08 1.03 -12.06
C LEU A 28 -7.41 -0.19 -11.40
N THR A 29 -7.15 -0.12 -10.10
CA THR A 29 -6.42 -1.18 -9.37
C THR A 29 -7.31 -2.14 -8.60
N VAL A 30 -8.53 -1.72 -8.23
CA VAL A 30 -9.46 -2.54 -7.45
C VAL A 30 -10.69 -2.88 -8.26
N LEU A 31 -11.38 -1.90 -8.85
CA LEU A 31 -12.67 -2.16 -9.51
C LEU A 31 -12.51 -2.81 -10.89
N LEU A 32 -11.58 -2.33 -11.71
CA LEU A 32 -11.34 -2.85 -13.06
C LEU A 32 -10.97 -4.35 -13.05
N PRO A 33 -10.10 -4.85 -12.15
CA PRO A 33 -9.80 -6.27 -12.11
C PRO A 33 -10.98 -7.18 -11.73
N LEU A 34 -12.05 -6.64 -11.11
CA LEU A 34 -13.23 -7.41 -10.73
C LEU A 34 -14.16 -7.70 -11.91
N VAL A 35 -14.09 -6.90 -12.98
CA VAL A 35 -15.01 -6.96 -14.13
C VAL A 35 -14.36 -7.52 -15.39
N LEU A 36 -13.03 -7.57 -15.46
CA LEU A 36 -12.30 -8.08 -16.62
C LEU A 36 -12.16 -9.61 -16.60
N PRO A 37 -12.31 -10.29 -17.76
CA PRO A 37 -12.01 -11.71 -17.87
C PRO A 37 -10.55 -12.02 -17.53
N ARG A 38 -10.31 -13.09 -16.77
CA ARG A 38 -8.95 -13.52 -16.42
C ARG A 38 -8.28 -14.15 -17.64
N GLY A 39 -7.10 -13.64 -18.01
CA GLY A 39 -6.32 -14.10 -19.16
C GLY A 39 -5.02 -13.32 -19.35
N GLY A 40 -4.31 -13.57 -20.46
CA GLY A 40 -3.01 -12.95 -20.72
C GLY A 40 -3.05 -11.42 -20.81
N LEU A 41 -4.05 -10.87 -21.53
CA LEU A 41 -4.24 -9.42 -21.63
C LEU A 41 -4.55 -8.79 -20.27
N PHE A 42 -5.37 -9.45 -19.44
CA PHE A 42 -5.65 -9.02 -18.08
C PHE A 42 -4.38 -8.94 -17.23
N ALA A 43 -3.53 -9.97 -17.28
CA ALA A 43 -2.28 -9.99 -16.52
C ALA A 43 -1.34 -8.86 -16.96
N LEU A 44 -1.23 -8.63 -18.28
CA LEU A 44 -0.43 -7.55 -18.84
C LEU A 44 -0.93 -6.16 -18.40
N LEU A 45 -2.23 -5.89 -18.55
CA LEU A 45 -2.83 -4.61 -18.16
C LEU A 45 -2.72 -4.37 -16.65
N ASN A 46 -3.01 -5.37 -15.83
CA ASN A 46 -2.92 -5.26 -14.38
C ASN A 46 -1.47 -4.96 -13.94
N THR A 47 -0.49 -5.60 -14.58
CA THR A 47 0.93 -5.33 -14.33
C THR A 47 1.31 -3.91 -14.73
N ALA A 48 0.92 -3.46 -15.92
CA ALA A 48 1.20 -2.11 -16.40
C ALA A 48 0.59 -1.03 -15.51
N ILE A 49 -0.67 -1.20 -15.09
CA ILE A 49 -1.35 -0.29 -14.15
C ILE A 49 -0.63 -0.27 -12.79
N SER A 50 -0.25 -1.45 -12.28
CA SER A 50 0.45 -1.55 -11.00
C SER A 50 1.81 -0.84 -11.03
N LEU A 51 2.56 -1.00 -12.12
CA LEU A 51 3.84 -0.31 -12.33
C LEU A 51 3.66 1.20 -12.47
N PHE A 52 2.66 1.65 -13.23
CA PHE A 52 2.33 3.07 -13.36
C PHE A 52 2.04 3.72 -12.00
N TYR A 53 1.24 3.07 -11.16
CA TYR A 53 0.86 3.59 -9.85
C TYR A 53 1.89 3.36 -8.74
N LEU A 54 2.96 2.62 -9.00
CA LEU A 54 4.02 2.40 -8.00
C LEU A 54 4.60 3.73 -7.50
N TRP A 55 4.98 4.63 -8.41
CA TRP A 55 5.54 5.93 -8.02
C TRP A 55 4.51 6.91 -7.40
N PRO A 56 3.34 7.16 -8.04
CA PRO A 56 2.34 8.06 -7.48
C PRO A 56 1.83 7.61 -6.10
N SER A 57 1.61 6.31 -5.90
CA SER A 57 1.00 5.78 -4.68
C SER A 57 1.96 5.66 -3.49
N PHE A 58 3.26 5.52 -3.73
CA PHE A 58 4.24 5.39 -2.64
C PHE A 58 5.05 6.65 -2.39
N VAL A 59 5.17 7.55 -3.36
CA VAL A 59 6.07 8.71 -3.25
C VAL A 59 5.34 10.01 -3.54
N ALA A 60 4.99 10.28 -4.80
CA ALA A 60 4.63 11.64 -5.21
C ALA A 60 3.40 12.18 -4.47
N VAL A 61 2.31 11.42 -4.43
CA VAL A 61 1.05 11.89 -3.84
C VAL A 61 1.09 11.90 -2.31
N PRO A 62 1.55 10.83 -1.61
CA PRO A 62 1.68 10.85 -0.17
C PRO A 62 2.60 11.96 0.36
N VAL A 63 3.75 12.20 -0.30
CA VAL A 63 4.67 13.28 0.09
C VAL A 63 3.99 14.64 -0.01
N ARG A 64 3.26 14.92 -1.09
CA ARG A 64 2.48 16.16 -1.21
C ARG A 64 1.38 16.28 -0.17
N ARG A 65 0.76 15.17 0.26
CA ARG A 65 -0.23 15.17 1.36
C ARG A 65 0.41 15.45 2.71
N LEU A 66 1.56 14.86 2.99
CA LEU A 66 2.35 15.17 4.18
C LEU A 66 2.76 16.65 4.20
N HIS A 67 3.21 17.20 3.07
CA HIS A 67 3.53 18.62 2.93
C HIS A 67 2.31 19.52 3.17
N ASP A 68 1.12 19.13 2.70
CA ASP A 68 -0.11 19.86 2.96
C ASP A 68 -0.50 19.85 4.45
N LEU A 69 -0.20 18.75 5.16
CA LEU A 69 -0.32 18.66 6.62
C LEU A 69 0.85 19.38 7.35
N GLY A 70 1.81 19.95 6.61
CA GLY A 70 3.00 20.60 7.15
C GLY A 70 4.00 19.65 7.81
N LEU A 71 3.96 18.37 7.44
CA LEU A 71 4.90 17.33 7.82
C LEU A 71 5.97 17.17 6.73
N SER A 72 7.09 16.51 7.07
CA SER A 72 8.13 16.19 6.09
C SER A 72 7.72 15.00 5.20
N GLY A 73 8.05 15.02 3.90
CA GLY A 73 7.90 13.86 3.02
C GLY A 73 8.66 12.61 3.49
N TRP A 74 9.69 12.76 4.32
CA TRP A 74 10.44 11.63 4.89
C TRP A 74 9.61 10.69 5.76
N TRP A 75 8.47 11.15 6.30
CA TRP A 75 7.53 10.27 7.00
C TRP A 75 7.02 9.14 6.09
N GLN A 76 6.99 9.36 4.77
CA GLN A 76 6.59 8.33 3.81
C GLN A 76 7.57 7.17 3.72
N VAL A 77 8.85 7.36 4.10
CA VAL A 77 9.86 6.29 4.07
C VAL A 77 9.65 5.28 5.19
N LEU A 78 9.02 5.67 6.30
CA LEU A 78 8.81 4.77 7.43
C LEU A 78 7.91 3.59 7.06
N VAL A 79 6.86 3.82 6.27
CA VAL A 79 5.91 2.78 5.86
C VAL A 79 6.58 1.66 5.04
N PRO A 80 7.29 1.92 3.93
CA PRO A 80 8.00 0.88 3.18
C PRO A 80 9.17 0.30 3.97
N LEU A 81 9.85 1.07 4.83
CA LEU A 81 10.94 0.55 5.66
C LEU A 81 10.44 -0.51 6.65
N LEU A 82 9.32 -0.24 7.35
CA LEU A 82 8.66 -1.23 8.21
C LEU A 82 8.28 -2.47 7.41
N GLY A 83 7.88 -2.28 6.15
CA GLY A 83 7.58 -3.38 5.25
C GLY A 83 8.79 -4.23 4.87
N ILE A 84 9.88 -3.60 4.45
CA ILE A 84 11.13 -4.29 4.10
C ILE A 84 11.69 -5.03 5.30
N VAL A 85 11.69 -4.42 6.49
CA VAL A 85 12.14 -5.07 7.73
C VAL A 85 11.23 -6.24 8.07
N GLY A 86 9.91 -6.07 8.00
CA GLY A 86 8.95 -7.15 8.22
C GLY A 86 9.16 -8.32 7.27
N ILE A 87 9.31 -8.04 5.98
CA ILE A 87 9.61 -9.05 4.94
C ILE A 87 10.99 -9.69 5.16
N GLY A 88 11.99 -8.93 5.59
CA GLY A 88 13.34 -9.44 5.86
C GLY A 88 13.34 -10.43 7.04
N ILE A 89 12.74 -10.05 8.17
CA ILE A 89 12.53 -10.95 9.32
C ILE A 89 11.74 -12.17 8.87
N ALA A 90 10.72 -11.97 8.06
CA ALA A 90 9.88 -13.03 7.54
C ALA A 90 10.65 -14.05 6.71
N PHE A 91 11.48 -13.54 5.80
CA PHE A 91 12.28 -14.32 4.89
C PHE A 91 13.36 -15.10 5.64
N THR A 92 14.08 -14.47 6.58
CA THR A 92 15.07 -15.17 7.42
C THR A 92 14.42 -16.25 8.28
N GLY A 93 13.26 -15.98 8.88
CA GLY A 93 12.50 -16.97 9.64
C GLY A 93 12.01 -18.12 8.77
N ALA A 94 11.50 -17.84 7.56
CA ALA A 94 11.05 -18.85 6.62
C ALA A 94 12.19 -19.72 6.10
N MET A 95 13.37 -19.15 5.81
CA MET A 95 14.55 -19.90 5.38
C MET A 95 15.09 -20.79 6.51
N GLY A 96 15.18 -20.29 7.75
CA GLY A 96 15.58 -21.09 8.90
C GLY A 96 14.58 -22.20 9.24
N ALA A 97 13.28 -21.97 9.00
CA ALA A 97 12.27 -23.00 9.11
C ALA A 97 12.33 -24.00 7.95
N TYR A 98 12.59 -23.57 6.72
CA TYR A 98 12.61 -24.42 5.53
C TYR A 98 13.59 -25.60 5.66
N ASP A 99 14.76 -25.37 6.26
CA ASP A 99 15.81 -26.39 6.40
C ASP A 99 15.45 -27.51 7.41
N GLY A 100 14.56 -27.28 8.38
CA GLY A 100 14.14 -28.28 9.38
C GLY A 100 12.67 -28.71 9.31
N THR A 101 11.77 -27.74 9.13
CA THR A 101 10.32 -27.94 9.25
C THR A 101 9.65 -28.49 7.99
N ALA A 102 10.23 -28.31 6.79
CA ALA A 102 9.59 -28.78 5.56
C ALA A 102 9.51 -30.32 5.48
N GLN A 103 10.52 -31.01 6.01
CA GLN A 103 10.52 -32.48 6.11
C GLN A 103 9.53 -32.98 7.17
N GLU A 104 9.53 -32.35 8.35
CA GLU A 104 8.62 -32.69 9.46
C GLU A 104 7.15 -32.43 9.09
N PHE A 105 6.87 -31.27 8.50
CA PHE A 105 5.55 -30.88 7.99
C PHE A 105 4.99 -31.88 6.98
N THR A 106 5.83 -32.35 6.05
CA THR A 106 5.41 -33.30 5.02
C THR A 106 5.07 -34.66 5.65
N GLN A 107 5.84 -35.10 6.64
CA GLN A 107 5.57 -36.35 7.36
C GLN A 107 4.31 -36.24 8.22
N GLU A 108 4.10 -35.13 8.91
CA GLU A 108 2.92 -34.89 9.75
C GLU A 108 1.63 -34.89 8.90
N MET A 109 1.64 -34.24 7.72
CA MET A 109 0.46 -34.14 6.87
C MET A 109 0.09 -35.44 6.13
N GLN A 110 1.02 -36.37 5.94
CA GLN A 110 0.77 -37.65 5.22
C GLN A 110 -0.21 -38.57 5.95
N GLY A 111 -0.29 -38.49 7.29
CA GLY A 111 -1.22 -39.29 8.10
C GLY A 111 -2.57 -38.64 8.36
N MET A 112 -2.74 -37.36 8.02
CA MET A 112 -3.94 -36.57 8.34
C MET A 112 -5.02 -36.67 7.26
N THR A 113 -6.28 -36.62 7.69
CA THR A 113 -7.42 -36.40 6.80
C THR A 113 -7.41 -34.99 6.20
N ARG A 114 -8.13 -34.76 5.09
CA ARG A 114 -8.25 -33.42 4.48
C ARG A 114 -8.82 -32.36 5.43
N ILE A 115 -9.64 -32.75 6.41
CA ILE A 115 -10.22 -31.82 7.39
C ILE A 115 -9.16 -31.39 8.39
N GLU A 116 -8.37 -32.35 8.89
CA GLU A 116 -7.26 -32.10 9.82
C GLU A 116 -6.16 -31.29 9.15
N GLN A 117 -5.80 -31.60 7.90
CA GLN A 117 -4.85 -30.81 7.12
C GLN A 117 -5.27 -29.34 7.02
N ARG A 118 -6.56 -29.08 6.76
CA ARG A 118 -7.09 -27.69 6.69
C ARG A 118 -7.03 -26.99 8.05
N ALA A 119 -7.31 -27.69 9.14
CA ALA A 119 -7.26 -27.14 10.48
C ALA A 119 -5.80 -26.82 10.90
N TYR A 120 -4.88 -27.74 10.62
CA TYR A 120 -3.45 -27.58 10.87
C TYR A 120 -2.87 -26.38 10.09
N LEU A 121 -3.15 -26.30 8.78
CA LEU A 121 -2.77 -25.16 7.95
C LEU A 121 -3.37 -23.84 8.46
N ALA A 122 -4.63 -23.83 8.87
CA ALA A 122 -5.27 -22.63 9.41
C ALA A 122 -4.59 -22.15 10.71
N ASN A 123 -4.16 -23.09 11.57
CA ASN A 123 -3.43 -22.76 12.79
C ASN A 123 -2.01 -22.27 12.50
N MET A 124 -1.30 -22.86 11.53
CA MET A 124 -0.01 -22.36 11.07
C MET A 124 -0.11 -20.93 10.52
N VAL A 125 -1.12 -20.63 9.70
CA VAL A 125 -1.33 -19.27 9.17
C VAL A 125 -1.62 -18.28 10.29
N LYS A 126 -2.48 -18.64 11.26
CA LYS A 126 -2.81 -17.80 12.43
C LYS A 126 -1.61 -17.58 13.35
N ALA A 127 -0.74 -18.58 13.49
CA ALA A 127 0.46 -18.48 14.30
C ALA A 127 1.61 -17.78 13.56
N SER A 128 1.51 -17.63 12.24
CA SER A 128 2.59 -17.05 11.43
C SER A 128 2.79 -15.57 11.79
N PRO A 129 3.98 -15.18 12.29
CA PRO A 129 4.31 -13.78 12.50
C PRO A 129 4.21 -12.98 11.19
N LEU A 130 4.39 -13.65 10.05
CA LEU A 130 4.40 -13.05 8.71
C LEU A 130 3.00 -12.58 8.31
N GLY A 131 1.97 -13.39 8.59
CA GLY A 131 0.59 -13.03 8.30
C GLY A 131 0.15 -11.80 9.10
N TRP A 132 0.53 -11.73 10.37
CA TRP A 132 0.25 -10.57 11.22
C TRP A 132 1.03 -9.32 10.82
N LEU A 133 2.31 -9.45 10.48
CA LEU A 133 3.12 -8.33 9.96
C LEU A 133 2.52 -7.78 8.66
N GLY A 134 2.16 -8.65 7.71
CA GLY A 134 1.50 -8.26 6.47
C GLY A 134 0.17 -7.54 6.72
N LEU A 135 -0.63 -8.03 7.67
CA LEU A 135 -1.89 -7.38 8.06
C LEU A 135 -1.65 -6.00 8.69
N ILE A 136 -0.69 -5.87 9.61
CA ILE A 136 -0.35 -4.59 10.25
C ILE A 136 0.10 -3.56 9.19
N MET A 137 0.93 -3.98 8.25
CA MET A 137 1.36 -3.12 7.13
C MET A 137 0.17 -2.65 6.30
N LEU A 138 -0.72 -3.58 5.92
CA LEU A 138 -1.92 -3.27 5.15
C LEU A 138 -2.82 -2.27 5.90
N LEU A 139 -3.07 -2.51 7.19
CA LEU A 139 -3.87 -1.63 8.04
C LEU A 139 -3.25 -0.24 8.19
N THR A 140 -1.92 -0.17 8.32
CA THR A 140 -1.18 1.10 8.39
C THR A 140 -1.34 1.88 7.09
N TRP A 141 -1.24 1.21 5.95
CA TRP A 141 -1.39 1.85 4.63
C TRP A 141 -2.82 2.33 4.38
N ILE A 142 -3.82 1.52 4.75
CA ILE A 142 -5.24 1.92 4.70
C ILE A 142 -5.48 3.13 5.61
N PHE A 143 -4.98 3.09 6.84
CA PHE A 143 -5.13 4.19 7.80
C PHE A 143 -4.52 5.49 7.27
N GLU A 144 -3.30 5.43 6.70
CA GLU A 144 -2.64 6.58 6.08
C GLU A 144 -3.50 7.21 4.98
N TYR A 145 -4.01 6.38 4.07
CA TYR A 145 -4.85 6.85 2.96
C TYR A 145 -6.19 7.44 3.43
N LEU A 146 -6.81 6.85 4.45
CA LEU A 146 -8.01 7.39 5.08
C LEU A 146 -7.71 8.71 5.80
N ALA A 147 -6.60 8.79 6.52
CA ALA A 147 -6.15 10.03 7.16
C ALA A 147 -5.94 11.13 6.12
N PHE A 148 -5.30 10.83 4.99
CA PHE A 148 -5.14 11.79 3.89
C PHE A 148 -6.46 12.19 3.25
N ALA A 149 -7.44 11.27 3.16
CA ALA A 149 -8.77 11.53 2.63
C ALA A 149 -9.64 12.39 3.55
N VAL A 150 -9.38 12.40 4.87
CA VAL A 150 -10.22 13.08 5.86
C VAL A 150 -9.58 14.37 6.37
N LEU A 151 -8.30 14.32 6.73
CA LEU A 151 -7.60 15.42 7.39
C LEU A 151 -7.44 16.63 6.46
N ARG A 152 -7.72 17.81 7.02
CA ARG A 152 -7.52 19.08 6.32
C ARG A 152 -6.05 19.49 6.39
N GLY A 153 -5.53 20.05 5.29
CA GLY A 153 -4.22 20.68 5.26
C GLY A 153 -4.11 21.91 6.14
N LYS A 154 -2.88 22.37 6.37
CA LYS A 154 -2.60 23.63 7.04
C LYS A 154 -3.11 24.79 6.18
N PRO A 155 -3.94 25.69 6.72
CA PRO A 155 -4.34 26.89 5.99
C PRO A 155 -3.13 27.81 5.76
N ALA A 156 -3.18 28.60 4.69
CA ALA A 156 -2.12 29.52 4.26
C ALA A 156 -0.84 28.84 3.73
N GLU A 157 0.11 29.66 3.29
CA GLU A 157 1.40 29.22 2.78
C GLU A 157 2.22 28.51 3.87
N ASN A 158 2.97 27.48 3.47
CA ASN A 158 3.98 26.86 4.30
C ASN A 158 5.27 26.67 3.49
N ARG A 159 6.33 26.12 4.11
CA ARG A 159 7.63 25.90 3.46
C ARG A 159 7.61 25.03 2.19
N PHE A 160 6.49 24.35 1.91
CA PHE A 160 6.28 23.48 0.75
C PHE A 160 5.40 24.14 -0.32
N GLY A 161 4.95 25.39 -0.11
CA GLY A 161 4.19 26.17 -1.08
C GLY A 161 2.86 26.71 -0.55
N ASN A 162 2.14 27.36 -1.44
CA ASN A 162 0.86 28.01 -1.18
C ASN A 162 -0.23 27.00 -0.79
N ASP A 163 -1.28 27.49 -0.12
CA ASP A 163 -2.44 26.66 0.18
C ASP A 163 -3.16 26.29 -1.14
N PRO A 164 -3.28 24.98 -1.46
CA PRO A 164 -3.86 24.52 -2.72
C PRO A 164 -5.36 24.87 -2.89
N LEU A 165 -6.01 25.40 -1.84
CA LEU A 165 -7.37 25.92 -1.89
C LEU A 165 -7.44 27.40 -2.32
N LEU A 166 -6.34 28.16 -2.24
CA LEU A 166 -6.33 29.59 -2.59
C LEU A 166 -6.62 29.83 -4.07
N GLY A 167 -6.17 28.93 -4.95
CA GLY A 167 -6.45 28.99 -6.39
C GLY A 167 -7.86 28.54 -6.80
N GLY A 168 -8.76 28.23 -5.85
CA GLY A 168 -10.16 27.83 -6.09
C GLY A 168 -10.36 26.44 -6.74
N ARG A 169 -9.31 25.86 -7.33
CA ARG A 169 -9.36 24.57 -8.03
C ARG A 169 -9.25 23.38 -7.07
N GLY A 170 -8.58 23.54 -5.93
CA GLY A 170 -8.30 22.44 -5.00
C GLY A 170 -7.41 21.35 -5.59
N PHE A 171 -6.76 21.62 -6.72
CA PHE A 171 -5.75 20.78 -7.33
C PHE A 171 -4.37 21.37 -7.01
N ALA A 172 -3.35 20.51 -7.03
CA ALA A 172 -1.97 20.93 -6.84
C ALA A 172 -1.59 22.10 -7.77
N ASP A 173 -0.86 23.07 -7.22
CA ASP A 173 -0.14 24.09 -8.00
C ASP A 173 0.98 23.44 -8.84
#